data_AF-A0AAJ1BPJ9-F1
#
_entry.id   AF-A0AAJ1BPJ9-F1
#
_cell.length_a   1.000
_cell.length_b   1.000
_cell.length_c   1.000
_cell.angle_alpha   90.00
_cell.angle_beta   90.00
_cell.angle_gamma   90.00
#
_symmetry.space_group_name_H-M   'P 1'
#
loop_
_entity.id
_entity.type
_entity.pdbx_description
1 polymer ?
#
loop_
_entity_poly.entity_id
_entity_poly.type
_entity_poly.pdbx_seq_one_letter_code
_entity_poly.pdbx_strand_id
1 'polypeptide(L)'
;MSDAEPVDKYSITDGEDRDDEAAFWEGFFERLKPLKEASDRARESFASSFVGEGLDTIAQLVDDASDAVQGATRRTIELTYSSILRSPASIVILLLLLTAVIGRDAMDFEHQINGDVEIYLPDGADSTVLLKEVREQWATDIFILYVQTDNAIADQSFRGTENITQVDILKQISWIEGDDQNRGIGGYQSGLDYNKEDRGDIDGVVWVLSPAQIIKEANSSSYRFNCAVEKHGLPIGSNEDCTLASLNPYEGYSIPEGSG
;
A
#
# COMPACT_ATOMS: atom_id res chain seq x y z
N MET A 1 36.93 24.67 27.65
CA MET A 1 36.05 23.66 27.02
C MET A 1 35.41 24.34 25.83
N SER A 2 35.79 23.93 24.62
CA SER A 2 35.30 24.46 23.36
C SER A 2 34.06 23.70 22.92
N ASP A 3 32.96 24.41 22.73
CA ASP A 3 31.73 23.91 22.12
C ASP A 3 31.99 23.50 20.66
N ALA A 4 31.65 22.27 20.31
CA ALA A 4 31.68 21.76 18.95
C ALA A 4 30.23 21.55 18.49
N GLU A 5 29.80 22.33 17.50
CA GLU A 5 28.51 22.15 16.81
C GLU A 5 28.46 20.78 16.10
N PRO A 6 27.28 20.14 16.03
CA PRO A 6 27.13 18.87 15.35
C PRO A 6 27.22 19.09 13.83
N VAL A 7 28.24 18.49 13.23
CA VAL A 7 28.40 18.40 11.77
C VAL A 7 27.27 17.56 11.20
N ASP A 8 26.36 18.20 10.46
CA ASP A 8 25.31 17.55 9.70
C ASP A 8 25.93 16.70 8.58
N LYS A 9 25.77 15.39 8.68
CA LYS A 9 26.41 14.38 7.83
C LYS A 9 25.60 14.07 6.56
N TYR A 10 24.49 14.75 6.34
CA TYR A 10 23.52 14.37 5.29
C TYR A 10 23.10 15.51 4.34
N SER A 11 23.77 16.67 4.36
CA SER A 11 23.59 17.65 3.29
C SER A 11 24.39 17.25 2.05
N ILE A 12 23.69 16.81 1.00
CA ILE A 12 24.26 16.73 -0.35
C ILE A 12 24.22 18.15 -0.89
N THR A 13 25.38 18.79 -0.94
CA THR A 13 25.57 20.04 -1.67
C THR A 13 25.50 19.71 -3.15
N ASP A 14 24.34 19.98 -3.76
CA ASP A 14 24.08 19.80 -5.17
C ASP A 14 25.00 20.75 -5.97
N GLY A 15 26.01 20.17 -6.63
CA GLY A 15 27.09 20.95 -7.20
C GLY A 15 28.25 20.11 -7.73
N GLU A 16 27.96 19.12 -8.58
CA GLU A 16 28.78 18.71 -9.73
C GLU A 16 28.12 17.47 -10.33
N ASP A 17 27.75 17.58 -11.61
CA ASP A 17 27.27 16.50 -12.47
C ASP A 17 28.42 15.49 -12.66
N ARG A 18 28.65 14.65 -11.63
CA ARG A 18 29.57 13.53 -11.66
C ARG A 18 28.80 12.36 -12.21
N ASP A 19 29.29 11.85 -13.32
CA ASP A 19 28.74 10.77 -14.13
C ASP A 19 28.52 9.49 -13.29
N ASP A 20 27.38 9.42 -12.59
CA ASP A 20 26.97 8.34 -11.70
C ASP A 20 26.90 6.98 -12.44
N GLU A 21 26.70 7.03 -13.76
CA GLU A 21 26.75 5.87 -14.63
C GLU A 21 28.17 5.27 -14.68
N ALA A 22 29.22 6.08 -14.76
CA ALA A 22 30.59 5.59 -14.79
C ALA A 22 30.99 4.88 -13.49
N ALA A 23 30.57 5.42 -12.34
CA ALA A 23 30.80 4.81 -11.02
C ALA A 23 30.04 3.49 -10.86
N PHE A 24 28.82 3.41 -11.40
CA PHE A 24 28.04 2.18 -11.45
C PHE A 24 28.72 1.11 -12.31
N TRP A 25 29.14 1.47 -13.53
CA TRP A 25 29.80 0.54 -14.45
C TRP A 25 31.14 0.05 -13.90
N GLU A 26 31.96 0.91 -13.30
CA GLU A 26 33.21 0.49 -12.65
C GLU A 26 32.98 -0.50 -11.50
N GLY A 27 32.01 -0.23 -10.62
CA GLY A 27 31.65 -1.12 -9.52
C GLY A 27 31.10 -2.48 -9.99
N PHE A 28 30.32 -2.48 -11.06
CA PHE A 28 29.81 -3.70 -11.69
C PHE A 28 30.94 -4.56 -12.27
N PHE A 29 31.88 -3.95 -13.01
CA PHE A 29 33.00 -4.70 -13.60
C PHE A 29 33.99 -5.21 -12.57
N GLU A 30 34.20 -4.47 -11.47
CA GLU A 30 35.06 -4.92 -10.38
C GLU A 30 34.50 -6.16 -9.68
N ARG A 31 33.18 -6.23 -9.53
CA ARG A 31 32.48 -7.40 -8.95
C ARG A 31 32.51 -8.62 -9.86
N LEU A 32 32.74 -8.44 -11.17
CA LEU A 32 32.86 -9.51 -12.16
C LEU A 32 34.32 -9.99 -12.40
N LYS A 33 35.34 -9.24 -11.95
CA LYS A 33 36.76 -9.67 -12.01
C LYS A 33 37.02 -11.10 -11.50
N PRO A 34 36.49 -11.55 -10.34
CA PRO A 34 36.76 -12.91 -9.86
C PRO A 34 36.17 -14.00 -10.78
N LEU A 35 35.11 -13.68 -11.51
CA LEU A 35 34.46 -14.61 -12.45
C LEU A 35 35.28 -14.73 -13.75
N LYS A 36 35.87 -13.62 -14.19
CA LYS A 36 36.83 -13.60 -15.32
C LYS A 36 38.09 -14.40 -14.98
N GLU A 37 38.66 -14.21 -13.78
CA GLU A 37 39.84 -14.96 -13.32
C GLU A 37 39.56 -16.46 -13.16
N ALA A 38 38.35 -16.84 -12.72
CA ALA A 38 37.93 -18.23 -12.65
C ALA A 38 37.76 -18.87 -14.05
N SER A 39 37.25 -18.12 -15.01
CA SER A 39 37.16 -18.53 -16.43
C SER A 39 38.54 -18.74 -17.04
N ASP A 40 39.46 -17.79 -16.85
CA ASP A 40 40.81 -17.86 -17.39
C ASP A 40 41.57 -19.06 -16.83
N ARG A 41 41.43 -19.33 -15.52
CA ARG A 41 42.02 -20.50 -14.85
C ARG A 41 41.40 -21.83 -15.31
N ALA A 42 40.09 -21.86 -15.57
CA ALA A 42 39.42 -23.03 -16.13
C ALA A 42 39.92 -23.31 -17.56
N ARG A 43 40.10 -22.26 -18.38
CA ARG A 43 40.61 -22.38 -19.75
C ARG A 43 42.04 -22.92 -19.78
N GLU A 44 42.90 -22.48 -18.84
CA GLU A 44 44.29 -22.94 -18.69
C GLU A 44 44.39 -24.38 -18.15
N SER A 45 43.49 -24.75 -17.23
CA SER A 45 43.34 -26.12 -16.71
C SER A 45 42.88 -27.12 -17.79
N PHE A 46 42.05 -26.69 -18.72
CA PHE A 46 41.59 -27.54 -19.83
C PHE A 46 42.63 -27.66 -20.94
N ALA A 47 43.42 -26.61 -21.19
CA ALA A 47 44.50 -26.62 -22.18
C ALA A 47 45.68 -27.54 -21.81
N SER A 48 45.87 -27.86 -20.52
CA SER A 48 46.97 -28.70 -20.02
C SER A 48 46.62 -30.17 -19.78
N SER A 49 45.37 -30.59 -20.05
CA SER A 49 44.90 -31.97 -19.87
C SER A 49 45.00 -32.80 -21.17
N PHE A 50 44.95 -34.13 -21.04
CA PHE A 50 45.14 -35.20 -22.04
C PHE A 50 44.29 -35.11 -23.34
N VAL A 51 43.52 -34.04 -23.53
CA VAL A 51 42.71 -33.73 -24.72
C VAL A 51 43.48 -32.89 -25.77
N GLY A 52 44.70 -32.43 -25.45
CA GLY A 52 45.46 -31.46 -26.23
C GLY A 52 45.79 -31.80 -27.69
N GLU A 53 45.74 -33.07 -28.10
CA GLU A 53 46.11 -33.49 -29.47
C GLU A 53 44.95 -33.43 -30.48
N GLY A 54 43.72 -33.14 -30.03
CA GLY A 54 42.54 -32.91 -30.88
C GLY A 54 42.13 -31.45 -31.04
N LEU A 55 42.86 -30.51 -30.41
CA LEU A 55 42.47 -29.11 -30.31
C LEU A 55 42.63 -28.34 -31.62
N ASP A 56 43.60 -28.65 -32.48
CA ASP A 56 43.78 -27.92 -33.75
C ASP A 56 42.60 -28.13 -34.71
N THR A 57 41.98 -29.32 -34.68
CA THR A 57 40.80 -29.64 -35.49
C THR A 57 39.54 -28.99 -34.92
N ILE A 58 39.42 -28.87 -33.60
CA ILE A 58 38.29 -28.21 -32.94
C ILE A 58 38.41 -26.68 -33.04
N ALA A 59 39.62 -26.13 -32.93
CA ALA A 59 39.88 -24.70 -33.08
C ALA A 59 39.54 -24.24 -34.50
N GLN A 60 39.96 -25.00 -35.53
CA GLN A 60 39.58 -24.70 -36.92
C GLN A 60 38.06 -24.81 -37.13
N LEU A 61 37.39 -25.80 -36.54
CA LEU A 61 35.94 -25.94 -36.65
C LEU A 61 35.19 -24.82 -35.90
N VAL A 62 35.70 -24.36 -34.77
CA VAL A 62 35.15 -23.25 -33.99
C VAL A 62 35.37 -21.92 -34.70
N ASP A 63 36.53 -21.72 -35.34
CA ASP A 63 36.81 -20.52 -36.14
C ASP A 63 35.94 -20.49 -37.41
N ASP A 64 35.80 -21.61 -38.12
CA ASP A 64 34.91 -21.71 -39.28
C ASP A 64 33.43 -21.54 -38.90
N ALA A 65 33.01 -22.11 -37.76
CA ALA A 65 31.66 -21.92 -37.23
C ALA A 65 31.46 -20.49 -36.73
N SER A 66 32.44 -19.88 -36.08
CA SER A 66 32.44 -18.49 -35.64
C SER A 66 32.32 -17.55 -36.83
N ASP A 67 33.06 -17.78 -37.91
CA ASP A 67 33.00 -16.95 -39.11
C ASP A 67 31.66 -17.09 -39.86
N ALA A 68 31.10 -18.30 -39.91
CA ALA A 68 29.76 -18.53 -40.44
C ALA A 68 28.67 -17.87 -39.58
N VAL A 69 28.79 -17.97 -38.26
CA VAL A 69 27.86 -17.36 -37.29
C VAL A 69 28.00 -15.84 -37.29
N GLN A 70 29.22 -15.29 -37.33
CA GLN A 70 29.46 -13.85 -37.41
C GLN A 70 28.95 -13.27 -38.73
N GLY A 71 29.14 -13.97 -39.85
CA GLY A 71 28.60 -13.58 -41.15
C GLY A 71 27.07 -13.58 -41.18
N ALA A 72 26.43 -14.59 -40.59
CA ALA A 72 24.98 -14.64 -40.41
C ALA A 72 24.48 -13.54 -39.46
N THR A 73 25.19 -13.31 -38.35
CA THR A 73 24.83 -12.31 -37.33
C THR A 73 24.96 -10.90 -37.86
N ARG A 74 26.05 -10.55 -38.57
CA ARG A 74 26.23 -9.24 -39.21
C ARG A 74 25.14 -8.95 -40.23
N ARG A 75 24.82 -9.90 -41.10
CA ARG A 75 23.72 -9.75 -42.08
C ARG A 75 22.36 -9.55 -41.38
N THR A 76 22.11 -10.27 -40.29
CA THR A 76 20.87 -10.13 -39.51
C THR A 76 20.80 -8.76 -38.82
N ILE A 77 21.90 -8.29 -38.24
CA ILE A 77 21.99 -6.97 -37.61
C ILE A 77 21.85 -5.85 -38.66
N GLU A 78 22.52 -5.95 -39.81
CA GLU A 78 22.43 -4.97 -40.91
C GLU A 78 21.02 -4.87 -41.50
N LEU A 79 20.32 -6.01 -41.64
CA LEU A 79 18.92 -6.04 -42.06
C LEU A 79 17.99 -5.41 -41.02
N THR A 80 18.25 -5.65 -39.73
CA THR A 80 17.45 -5.05 -38.65
C THR A 80 17.72 -3.54 -38.56
N TYR A 81 18.97 -3.11 -38.69
CA TYR A 81 19.38 -1.70 -38.62
C TYR A 81 18.82 -0.87 -39.79
N SER A 82 18.88 -1.42 -41.01
CA SER A 82 18.30 -0.77 -42.19
C SER A 82 16.76 -0.71 -42.12
N SER A 83 16.12 -1.70 -41.51
CA SER A 83 14.66 -1.69 -41.29
C SER A 83 14.23 -0.68 -40.21
N ILE A 84 15.03 -0.48 -39.17
CA ILE A 84 14.79 0.54 -38.12
C ILE A 84 14.90 1.96 -38.69
N LEU A 85 15.93 2.24 -39.50
CA LEU A 85 16.17 3.58 -40.06
C LEU A 85 15.18 3.96 -41.19
N ARG A 86 14.63 2.97 -41.91
CA ARG A 86 13.72 3.21 -43.04
C ARG A 86 12.33 3.68 -42.61
N SER A 87 11.88 3.29 -41.41
CA SER A 87 10.55 3.66 -40.89
C SER A 87 10.58 3.86 -39.37
N PRO A 88 11.21 4.95 -38.87
CA PRO A 88 11.33 5.20 -37.43
C PRO A 88 9.97 5.26 -36.72
N ALA A 89 8.95 5.81 -37.38
CA ALA A 89 7.58 5.87 -36.84
C ALA A 89 7.00 4.48 -36.53
N SER A 90 7.27 3.46 -37.35
CA SER A 90 6.74 2.11 -37.13
C SER A 90 7.34 1.44 -35.88
N ILE A 91 8.62 1.70 -35.61
CA ILE A 91 9.32 1.17 -34.42
C ILE A 91 8.82 1.87 -33.16
N VAL A 92 8.65 3.20 -33.21
CA VAL A 92 8.08 3.95 -32.08
C VAL A 92 6.67 3.46 -31.74
N ILE A 93 5.82 3.22 -32.76
CA ILE A 93 4.48 2.66 -32.55
C ILE A 93 4.54 1.25 -31.95
N LEU A 94 5.44 0.38 -32.42
CA LEU A 94 5.65 -0.95 -31.87
C LEU A 94 6.07 -0.88 -30.39
N LEU A 95 7.04 -0.03 -30.06
CA LEU A 95 7.51 0.16 -28.70
C LEU A 95 6.39 0.69 -27.80
N LEU A 96 5.60 1.66 -28.27
CA LEU A 96 4.46 2.19 -27.53
C LEU A 96 3.37 1.13 -27.30
N LEU A 97 3.14 0.24 -28.26
CA LEU A 97 2.21 -0.89 -28.08
C LEU A 97 2.75 -1.89 -27.05
N LEU A 98 4.04 -2.18 -27.10
CA LEU A 98 4.69 -3.13 -26.20
C LEU A 98 4.73 -2.59 -24.76
N THR A 99 5.03 -1.29 -24.59
CA THR A 99 4.94 -0.63 -23.29
C THR A 99 3.51 -0.55 -22.78
N ALA A 100 2.52 -0.34 -23.65
CA ALA A 100 1.11 -0.35 -23.25
C ALA A 100 0.64 -1.74 -22.80
N VAL A 101 1.13 -2.81 -23.42
CA VAL A 101 0.80 -4.20 -23.02
C VAL A 101 1.40 -4.52 -21.65
N ILE A 102 2.70 -4.26 -21.44
CA ILE A 102 3.36 -4.49 -20.16
C ILE A 102 2.82 -3.53 -19.08
N GLY A 103 2.55 -2.28 -19.45
CA GLY A 103 2.07 -1.24 -18.56
C GLY A 103 0.66 -1.48 -18.04
N ARG A 104 -0.17 -2.25 -18.74
CA ARG A 104 -1.49 -2.65 -18.24
C ARG A 104 -1.37 -3.49 -16.98
N ASP A 105 -0.53 -4.52 -17.03
CA ASP A 105 -0.31 -5.38 -15.88
C ASP A 105 0.39 -4.58 -14.76
N ALA A 106 1.30 -3.66 -15.11
CA ALA A 106 1.98 -2.76 -14.17
C ALA A 106 1.03 -1.88 -13.34
N MET A 107 -0.07 -1.39 -13.94
CA MET A 107 -1.05 -0.56 -13.24
C MET A 107 -1.81 -1.31 -12.15
N ASP A 108 -1.98 -2.63 -12.30
CA ASP A 108 -2.65 -3.46 -11.30
C ASP A 108 -1.73 -3.89 -10.14
N PHE A 109 -0.41 -3.62 -10.22
CA PHE A 109 0.51 -3.93 -9.11
C PHE A 109 0.34 -2.99 -7.92
N GLU A 110 -0.04 -1.72 -8.14
CA GLU A 110 -0.20 -0.76 -7.03
C GLU A 110 -1.23 -1.24 -6.01
N HIS A 111 -2.31 -1.88 -6.48
CA HIS A 111 -3.36 -2.44 -5.63
C HIS A 111 -3.01 -3.78 -4.98
N GLN A 112 -1.91 -4.41 -5.41
CA GLN A 112 -1.46 -5.72 -4.89
C GLN A 112 -0.31 -5.60 -3.89
N ILE A 113 0.27 -4.41 -3.70
CA ILE A 113 1.24 -4.18 -2.64
C ILE A 113 0.45 -4.06 -1.33
N ASN A 114 0.19 -5.20 -0.70
CA ASN A 114 -0.30 -5.23 0.66
C ASN A 114 0.86 -4.84 1.59
N GLY A 115 0.80 -3.63 2.14
CA GLY A 115 1.81 -3.06 3.05
C GLY A 115 1.79 -3.69 4.44
N ASP A 116 1.50 -4.98 4.53
CA ASP A 116 1.48 -5.70 5.79
C ASP A 116 2.91 -5.92 6.29
N VAL A 117 3.08 -5.83 7.60
CA VAL A 117 4.34 -6.11 8.34
C VAL A 117 4.92 -7.49 8.01
N GLU A 118 4.12 -8.38 7.42
CA GLU A 118 4.51 -9.72 7.02
C GLU A 118 5.65 -9.75 5.98
N ILE A 119 5.81 -8.72 5.15
CA ILE A 119 6.95 -8.65 4.21
C ILE A 119 8.31 -8.56 4.93
N TYR A 120 8.32 -8.16 6.20
CA TYR A 120 9.51 -8.11 7.04
C TYR A 120 9.67 -9.34 7.93
N LEU A 121 8.69 -10.25 7.95
CA LEU A 121 8.78 -11.49 8.71
C LEU A 121 9.43 -12.58 7.84
N PRO A 122 10.43 -13.32 8.36
CA PRO A 122 10.99 -14.45 7.62
C PRO A 122 9.92 -15.51 7.35
N ASP A 123 9.83 -15.94 6.10
CA ASP A 123 8.87 -16.97 5.66
C ASP A 123 9.02 -18.24 6.50
N GLY A 124 7.91 -18.72 7.07
CA GLY A 124 7.84 -20.00 7.77
C GLY A 124 8.15 -19.97 9.28
N ALA A 125 8.24 -18.80 9.91
CA ALA A 125 8.28 -18.72 11.37
C ALA A 125 6.92 -19.10 12.00
N ASP A 126 6.94 -19.91 13.05
CA ASP A 126 5.74 -20.37 13.79
C ASP A 126 4.89 -19.18 14.31
N SER A 127 5.55 -18.06 14.62
CA SER A 127 4.90 -16.80 15.01
C SER A 127 4.08 -16.16 13.88
N THR A 128 4.46 -16.32 12.61
CA THR A 128 3.73 -15.74 11.47
C THR A 128 2.45 -16.53 11.20
N VAL A 129 2.48 -17.85 11.35
CA VAL A 129 1.30 -18.72 11.19
C VAL A 129 0.26 -18.44 12.29
N LEU A 130 0.70 -18.32 13.54
CA LEU A 130 -0.20 -17.98 14.65
C LEU A 130 -0.82 -16.58 14.52
N LEU A 131 -0.05 -15.60 14.04
CA LEU A 131 -0.57 -14.24 13.81
C LEU A 131 -1.61 -14.21 12.67
N LYS A 132 -1.43 -15.03 11.62
CA LYS A 132 -2.44 -15.20 10.56
C LYS A 132 -3.71 -15.85 11.09
N GLU A 133 -3.59 -16.90 11.89
CA GLU A 133 -4.75 -17.60 12.47
C GLU A 133 -5.56 -16.67 13.39
N VAL A 134 -4.88 -15.84 14.20
CA VAL A 134 -5.57 -14.84 15.04
C VAL A 134 -6.24 -13.76 14.19
N ARG A 135 -5.61 -13.30 13.10
CA ARG A 135 -6.18 -12.30 12.18
C ARG A 135 -7.41 -12.80 11.43
N GLU A 136 -7.50 -14.09 11.12
CA GLU A 136 -8.72 -14.68 10.54
C GLU A 136 -9.93 -14.58 11.50
N GLN A 137 -9.70 -14.55 12.81
CA GLN A 137 -10.75 -14.54 13.82
C GLN A 137 -10.95 -13.19 14.52
N TRP A 138 -9.99 -12.26 14.43
CA TRP A 138 -9.98 -10.99 15.14
C TRP A 138 -9.49 -9.85 14.25
N ALA A 139 -10.13 -8.68 14.34
CA ALA A 139 -9.64 -7.45 13.71
C ALA A 139 -8.33 -7.02 14.38
N THR A 140 -7.20 -7.25 13.71
CA THR A 140 -5.87 -6.87 14.23
C THR A 140 -5.47 -5.44 13.88
N ASP A 141 -6.17 -4.85 12.92
CA ASP A 141 -5.77 -3.58 12.32
C ASP A 141 -6.53 -2.43 12.99
N ILE A 142 -5.79 -1.45 13.48
CA ILE A 142 -6.33 -0.32 14.27
C ILE A 142 -5.90 0.99 13.62
N PHE A 143 -6.86 1.87 13.39
CA PHE A 143 -6.63 3.24 12.98
C PHE A 143 -6.92 4.20 14.15
N ILE A 144 -6.02 5.16 14.40
CA ILE A 144 -6.16 6.14 15.49
C ILE A 144 -6.19 7.55 14.88
N LEU A 145 -7.30 8.26 15.11
CA LEU A 145 -7.47 9.66 14.71
C LEU A 145 -7.36 10.57 15.94
N TYR A 146 -6.38 11.47 15.93
CA TYR A 146 -6.21 12.48 16.98
C TYR A 146 -6.97 13.75 16.61
N VAL A 147 -8.00 14.08 17.39
CA VAL A 147 -8.75 15.34 17.25
C VAL A 147 -8.27 16.31 18.32
N GLN A 148 -7.89 17.51 17.91
CA GLN A 148 -7.51 18.59 18.80
C GLN A 148 -8.41 19.81 18.55
N THR A 149 -8.93 20.42 19.61
CA THR A 149 -9.63 21.71 19.53
C THR A 149 -8.67 22.86 19.85
N ASP A 150 -9.04 24.08 19.46
CA ASP A 150 -8.21 25.29 19.61
C ASP A 150 -7.90 25.64 21.07
N ASN A 151 -8.66 25.12 22.04
CA ASN A 151 -8.36 25.24 23.47
C ASN A 151 -7.01 24.58 23.85
N ALA A 152 -6.59 23.55 23.11
CA ALA A 152 -5.34 22.84 23.38
C ALA A 152 -4.08 23.52 22.80
N ILE A 153 -4.21 24.71 22.18
CA ILE A 153 -3.08 25.46 21.63
C ILE A 153 -2.15 25.94 22.76
N ALA A 154 -0.82 25.94 22.55
CA ALA A 154 0.14 26.32 23.59
C ALA A 154 0.11 27.83 23.91
N ASP A 155 -0.05 28.67 22.88
CA ASP A 155 -0.12 30.12 23.01
C ASP A 155 -1.51 30.57 23.49
N GLN A 156 -1.54 31.19 24.67
CA GLN A 156 -2.77 31.65 25.32
C GLN A 156 -3.50 32.74 24.52
N SER A 157 -2.80 33.48 23.65
CA SER A 157 -3.40 34.55 22.85
C SER A 157 -4.22 34.05 21.65
N PHE A 158 -4.02 32.78 21.24
CA PHE A 158 -4.72 32.13 20.14
C PHE A 158 -5.62 30.97 20.60
N ARG A 159 -5.77 30.74 21.91
CA ARG A 159 -6.64 29.69 22.43
C ARG A 159 -8.10 29.99 22.13
N GLY A 160 -8.76 29.06 21.47
CA GLY A 160 -10.22 28.99 21.42
C GLY A 160 -10.83 28.62 22.78
N THR A 161 -12.14 28.75 22.90
CA THR A 161 -12.90 28.37 24.11
C THR A 161 -13.58 27.01 23.98
N GLU A 162 -13.52 26.40 22.79
CA GLU A 162 -14.23 25.19 22.42
C GLU A 162 -13.58 23.95 23.06
N ASN A 163 -14.39 23.18 23.77
CA ASN A 163 -13.96 21.93 24.39
C ASN A 163 -14.26 20.74 23.47
N ILE A 164 -13.47 19.67 23.55
CA ILE A 164 -13.70 18.43 22.80
C ILE A 164 -15.07 17.81 23.10
N THR A 165 -15.63 18.11 24.28
CA THR A 165 -16.94 17.64 24.72
C THR A 165 -18.11 18.55 24.30
N GLN A 166 -17.85 19.67 23.60
CA GLN A 166 -18.90 20.56 23.13
C GLN A 166 -19.74 19.88 22.05
N VAL A 167 -21.06 20.10 22.07
CA VAL A 167 -22.03 19.45 21.16
C VAL A 167 -21.64 19.64 19.69
N ASP A 168 -21.21 20.84 19.30
CA ASP A 168 -20.83 21.12 17.90
C ASP A 168 -19.60 20.32 17.45
N ILE A 169 -18.65 20.08 18.36
CA ILE A 169 -17.47 19.26 18.09
C ILE A 169 -17.84 17.78 18.04
N LEU A 170 -18.68 17.33 18.98
CA LEU A 170 -19.19 15.95 18.98
C LEU A 170 -20.00 15.65 17.71
N LYS A 171 -20.77 16.61 17.18
CA LYS A 171 -21.49 16.48 15.90
C LYS A 171 -20.53 16.32 14.72
N GLN A 172 -19.42 17.07 14.70
CA GLN A 172 -18.41 16.91 13.65
C GLN A 172 -17.72 15.55 13.70
N ILE A 173 -17.36 15.08 14.90
CA ILE A 173 -16.80 13.74 15.10
C ILE A 173 -17.83 12.69 14.67
N SER A 174 -19.08 12.83 15.10
CA SER A 174 -20.20 11.95 14.74
C SER A 174 -20.39 11.83 13.23
N TRP A 175 -20.30 12.94 12.52
CA TRP A 175 -20.40 12.98 11.06
C TRP A 175 -19.27 12.21 10.38
N ILE A 176 -18.03 12.35 10.85
CA ILE A 176 -16.90 11.58 10.29
C ILE A 176 -17.10 10.08 10.51
N GLU A 177 -17.57 9.69 11.70
CA GLU A 177 -17.80 8.28 12.03
C GLU A 177 -18.94 7.65 11.24
N GLY A 178 -19.98 8.42 10.94
CA GLY A 178 -21.25 7.92 10.43
C GLY A 178 -22.30 7.88 11.53
N ASP A 179 -23.43 8.52 11.24
CA ASP A 179 -24.62 8.59 12.05
C ASP A 179 -25.88 8.60 11.16
N ASP A 180 -27.06 8.62 11.77
CA ASP A 180 -28.31 8.55 11.00
C ASP A 180 -28.57 9.80 10.13
N GLN A 181 -27.89 10.92 10.38
CA GLN A 181 -28.06 12.16 9.62
C GLN A 181 -27.30 12.13 8.29
N ASN A 182 -26.23 11.33 8.20
CA ASN A 182 -25.43 11.20 6.98
C ASN A 182 -25.42 9.81 6.35
N ARG A 183 -26.11 8.84 6.96
CA ARG A 183 -26.33 7.51 6.39
C ARG A 183 -26.95 7.59 4.99
N GLY A 184 -26.30 6.98 4.00
CA GLY A 184 -26.84 6.82 2.64
C GLY A 184 -26.65 8.02 1.71
N ILE A 185 -25.91 9.06 2.13
CA ILE A 185 -25.53 10.19 1.25
C ILE A 185 -24.57 9.73 0.13
N GLY A 186 -23.89 8.60 0.32
CA GLY A 186 -23.06 7.94 -0.69
C GLY A 186 -21.61 8.43 -0.70
N GLY A 187 -20.70 7.57 -1.14
CA GLY A 187 -19.25 7.84 -1.14
C GLY A 187 -18.72 8.19 0.25
N TYR A 188 -17.72 9.07 0.31
CA TYR A 188 -17.07 9.51 1.55
C TYR A 188 -17.96 10.33 2.50
N GLN A 189 -19.20 10.63 2.12
CA GLN A 189 -20.11 11.44 2.92
C GLN A 189 -20.94 10.63 3.91
N SER A 190 -20.95 9.29 3.78
CA SER A 190 -21.75 8.42 4.66
C SER A 190 -21.11 8.17 6.03
N GLY A 191 -19.87 8.62 6.23
CA GLY A 191 -19.05 8.30 7.38
C GLY A 191 -18.24 7.01 7.22
N LEU A 192 -17.36 6.75 8.18
CA LEU A 192 -16.43 5.61 8.19
C LEU A 192 -17.12 4.27 8.44
N ASP A 193 -18.01 4.22 9.43
CA ASP A 193 -18.81 3.07 9.81
C ASP A 193 -20.29 3.45 9.60
N TYR A 194 -20.68 3.47 8.32
CA TYR A 194 -22.05 3.80 7.96
C TYR A 194 -22.97 2.61 8.14
N ASN A 195 -22.45 1.38 8.20
CA ASN A 195 -23.26 0.17 8.34
C ASN A 195 -22.89 -0.72 9.54
N LYS A 196 -23.14 -0.20 10.73
CA LYS A 196 -22.85 -0.77 12.06
C LYS A 196 -23.22 -2.24 12.33
N GLU A 197 -24.10 -2.83 11.53
CA GLU A 197 -24.60 -4.21 11.74
C GLU A 197 -23.87 -5.25 10.89
N ASP A 198 -22.98 -4.83 9.98
CA ASP A 198 -22.33 -5.72 9.02
C ASP A 198 -20.95 -6.23 9.45
N ARG A 199 -20.48 -5.80 10.63
CA ARG A 199 -19.14 -6.16 11.16
C ARG A 199 -18.01 -5.88 10.17
N GLY A 200 -18.14 -4.83 9.37
CA GLY A 200 -17.15 -4.40 8.38
C GLY A 200 -17.26 -5.08 7.02
N ASP A 201 -18.32 -5.84 6.73
CA ASP A 201 -18.48 -6.49 5.42
C ASP A 201 -18.64 -5.48 4.27
N ILE A 202 -19.25 -4.30 4.51
CA ILE A 202 -19.49 -3.30 3.46
C ILE A 202 -18.52 -2.11 3.54
N ASP A 203 -18.15 -1.67 4.75
CA ASP A 203 -17.27 -0.52 4.95
C ASP A 203 -15.86 -0.85 5.49
N GLY A 204 -15.60 -2.11 5.85
CA GLY A 204 -14.32 -2.54 6.40
C GLY A 204 -14.08 -2.15 7.86
N VAL A 205 -15.08 -1.59 8.54
CA VAL A 205 -14.95 -1.13 9.93
C VAL A 205 -15.79 -2.00 10.86
N VAL A 206 -15.13 -2.72 11.77
CA VAL A 206 -15.82 -3.60 12.72
C VAL A 206 -16.41 -2.83 13.91
N TRP A 207 -15.71 -1.80 14.39
CA TRP A 207 -16.15 -0.95 15.48
C TRP A 207 -15.38 0.37 15.50
N VAL A 208 -16.01 1.40 16.07
CA VAL A 208 -15.41 2.71 16.33
C VAL A 208 -15.58 3.06 17.80
N LEU A 209 -14.58 3.70 18.42
CA LEU A 209 -14.64 4.16 19.79
C LEU A 209 -14.28 5.64 19.89
N SER A 210 -15.22 6.45 20.35
CA SER A 210 -15.00 7.88 20.60
C SER A 210 -15.98 8.43 21.66
N PRO A 211 -15.77 9.68 22.12
CA PRO A 211 -16.76 10.37 22.94
C PRO A 211 -18.11 10.54 22.24
N ALA A 212 -18.14 10.79 20.93
CA ALA A 212 -19.38 10.95 20.16
C ALA A 212 -20.15 9.62 20.09
N GLN A 213 -19.45 8.51 19.88
CA GLN A 213 -20.00 7.16 19.89
C GLN A 213 -20.74 6.85 21.20
N ILE A 214 -20.13 7.16 22.34
CA ILE A 214 -20.75 6.93 23.66
C ILE A 214 -22.09 7.66 23.77
N ILE A 215 -22.16 8.90 23.29
CA ILE A 215 -23.39 9.70 23.31
C ILE A 215 -24.44 9.16 22.34
N LYS A 216 -24.05 8.76 21.12
CA LYS A 216 -24.95 8.14 20.13
C LYS A 216 -25.54 6.81 20.61
N GLU A 217 -24.70 5.95 21.20
CA GLU A 217 -25.16 4.69 21.79
C GLU A 217 -26.11 4.94 22.96
N ALA A 218 -25.80 5.90 23.83
CA ALA A 218 -26.70 6.28 24.92
C ALA A 218 -28.05 6.79 24.40
N ASN A 219 -28.04 7.65 23.37
CA ASN A 219 -29.24 8.21 22.75
C ASN A 219 -30.13 7.11 22.14
N SER A 220 -29.54 6.23 21.33
CA SER A 220 -30.27 5.17 20.63
C SER A 220 -30.68 3.98 21.52
N SER A 221 -30.01 3.78 22.67
CA SER A 221 -30.24 2.63 23.56
C SER A 221 -31.69 2.52 24.05
N SER A 222 -32.31 3.66 24.39
CA SER A 222 -33.67 3.69 24.93
C SER A 222 -34.70 3.22 23.91
N TYR A 223 -34.61 3.70 22.68
CA TYR A 223 -35.44 3.24 21.56
C TYR A 223 -35.25 1.75 21.29
N ARG A 224 -33.99 1.30 21.16
CA ARG A 224 -33.65 -0.11 20.86
C ARG A 224 -34.16 -1.06 21.94
N PHE A 225 -34.04 -0.68 23.22
CA PHE A 225 -34.57 -1.45 24.33
C PHE A 225 -36.10 -1.55 24.28
N ASN A 226 -36.79 -0.43 24.11
CA ASN A 226 -38.25 -0.41 24.05
C ASN A 226 -38.78 -1.21 22.85
N CYS A 227 -38.15 -1.08 21.68
CA CYS A 227 -38.47 -1.84 20.48
C CYS A 227 -38.26 -3.35 20.68
N ALA A 228 -37.17 -3.75 21.34
CA ALA A 228 -36.92 -5.16 21.68
C ALA A 228 -37.95 -5.73 22.66
N VAL A 229 -38.36 -4.95 23.67
CA VAL A 229 -39.41 -5.33 24.63
C VAL A 229 -40.78 -5.44 23.95
N GLU A 230 -41.12 -4.52 23.03
CA GLU A 230 -42.35 -4.59 22.25
C GLU A 230 -42.38 -5.85 21.37
N LYS A 231 -41.26 -6.13 20.67
CA LYS A 231 -41.14 -7.27 19.75
C LYS A 231 -41.10 -8.64 20.42
N HIS A 232 -40.47 -8.73 21.60
CA HIS A 232 -40.17 -10.03 22.25
C HIS A 232 -40.75 -10.19 23.65
N GLY A 233 -41.16 -9.12 24.31
CA GLY A 233 -41.57 -9.12 25.72
C GLY A 233 -43.07 -9.24 25.97
N LEU A 234 -43.92 -8.97 24.97
CA LEU A 234 -45.37 -8.99 25.11
C LEU A 234 -46.02 -10.03 24.18
N PRO A 235 -46.92 -10.91 24.67
CA PRO A 235 -47.63 -11.91 23.85
C PRO A 235 -48.78 -11.31 23.01
N ILE A 236 -48.75 -10.00 22.77
CA ILE A 236 -49.79 -9.24 22.06
C ILE A 236 -49.17 -8.57 20.84
N GLY A 237 -49.24 -9.27 19.71
CA GLY A 237 -49.06 -8.70 18.38
C GLY A 237 -47.64 -8.82 17.82
N SER A 238 -47.54 -9.52 16.69
CA SER A 238 -46.39 -9.61 15.79
C SER A 238 -46.09 -8.29 15.08
N ASN A 239 -46.19 -7.15 15.76
CA ASN A 239 -45.96 -5.85 15.14
C ASN A 239 -44.45 -5.65 15.02
N GLU A 240 -43.93 -5.86 13.82
CA GLU A 240 -42.51 -5.64 13.48
C GLU A 240 -42.13 -4.15 13.50
N ASP A 241 -43.11 -3.26 13.55
CA ASP A 241 -42.96 -1.82 13.29
C ASP A 241 -42.71 -0.94 14.54
N CYS A 242 -42.39 -1.53 15.71
CA CYS A 242 -41.98 -0.82 16.94
C CYS A 242 -42.74 0.49 17.22
N THR A 243 -44.07 0.41 17.17
CA THR A 243 -44.99 1.55 17.12
C THR A 243 -45.09 2.33 18.42
N LEU A 244 -44.81 1.69 19.56
CA LEU A 244 -44.79 2.35 20.86
C LEU A 244 -43.40 2.94 21.14
N ALA A 245 -42.34 2.28 20.65
CA ALA A 245 -40.97 2.77 20.79
C ALA A 245 -40.72 4.05 19.98
N SER A 246 -41.34 4.21 18.81
CA SER A 246 -41.24 5.43 17.98
C SER A 246 -41.90 6.68 18.58
N LEU A 247 -42.65 6.55 19.67
CA LEU A 247 -43.13 7.71 20.44
C LEU A 247 -42.01 8.34 21.30
N ASN A 248 -40.84 7.70 21.38
CA ASN A 248 -39.70 8.22 22.11
C ASN A 248 -39.02 9.36 21.32
N PRO A 249 -38.86 10.56 21.90
CA PRO A 249 -38.16 11.67 21.23
C PRO A 249 -36.66 11.37 20.98
N TYR A 250 -36.09 10.39 21.67
CA TYR A 250 -34.71 9.89 21.46
C TYR A 250 -34.70 8.73 20.47
N GLU A 251 -35.31 8.95 19.30
CA GLU A 251 -35.27 8.02 18.18
C GLU A 251 -34.07 8.38 17.29
N GLY A 252 -33.18 7.41 17.09
CA GLY A 252 -32.06 7.53 16.15
C GLY A 252 -30.67 7.50 16.78
N TYR A 253 -29.72 7.19 15.91
CA TYR A 253 -28.30 7.09 16.16
C TYR A 253 -27.61 8.38 15.74
N SER A 254 -27.73 9.42 16.55
CA SER A 254 -27.10 10.72 16.29
C SER A 254 -26.88 11.50 17.59
N ILE A 255 -26.06 12.55 17.55
CA ILE A 255 -25.86 13.44 18.69
C ILE A 255 -27.15 14.23 18.94
N PRO A 256 -27.75 14.15 20.15
CA PRO A 256 -28.98 14.86 20.45
C PRO A 256 -28.85 16.37 20.21
N GLU A 257 -29.87 16.94 19.58
CA GLU A 257 -30.05 18.39 19.52
C GLU A 257 -30.39 18.86 20.96
N GLY A 258 -29.39 19.33 21.69
CA GLY A 258 -29.63 19.97 22.97
C GLY A 258 -30.46 21.23 22.75
N SER A 259 -31.68 21.31 23.30
CA SER A 259 -32.27 22.60 23.60
C SER A 259 -31.38 23.24 24.66
N GLY A 260 -30.65 24.29 24.29
CA GLY A 260 -29.70 24.99 25.17
C GLY A 260 -30.27 25.43 26.51
#